data_AF-A0AAU8JGF4-F1
#
_entry.id   AF-A0AAU8JGF4-F1
#
_cell.length_a   1.000
_cell.length_b   1.000
_cell.length_c   1.000
_cell.angle_alpha   90.00
_cell.angle_beta   90.00
_cell.angle_gamma   90.00
#
_symmetry.space_group_name_H-M   'P 1'
#
loop_
_entity.id
_entity.type
_entity.pdbx_description
1 polymer ?
#
loop_
_entity_poly.entity_id
_entity_poly.type
_entity_poly.pdbx_seq_one_letter_code
_entity_poly.pdbx_strand_id
1 'polypeptide(L)'
;MNTSPKFSSVSVTDATAADAIDVIESDRPSSAIAQSNLPEPQTDPEPSEPFTPTIDPGAVAVLGSTFVTIFFAEVGDKTQLAVLLMSAESEKPWVVFAGAACALIATSLLGVMLGKWLSTRVSPKTLERSAAVVLLFISATLLWDVLH
;
A
#
# COMPACT_ATOMS: atom_id res chain seq x y z
N MET A 1 -44.85 25.25 57.07
CA MET A 1 -45.06 24.26 58.13
C MET A 1 -43.73 23.97 58.80
N ASN A 2 -43.66 24.20 60.11
CA ASN A 2 -42.54 23.92 61.01
C ASN A 2 -42.87 22.61 61.74
N THR A 3 -42.02 21.59 61.67
CA THR A 3 -42.02 20.48 62.64
C THR A 3 -40.62 19.90 62.76
N SER A 4 -39.82 20.41 63.70
CA SER A 4 -38.61 19.72 64.17
C SER A 4 -39.01 18.60 65.13
N PRO A 5 -38.52 17.36 64.96
CA PRO A 5 -38.62 16.34 66.01
C PRO A 5 -37.46 16.44 67.01
N LYS A 6 -37.83 16.38 68.30
CA LYS A 6 -36.98 16.38 69.50
C LYS A 6 -36.00 15.20 69.52
N PHE A 7 -34.73 15.46 69.87
CA PHE A 7 -33.82 14.42 70.35
C PHE A 7 -34.00 14.25 71.86
N SER A 8 -34.47 13.07 72.26
CA SER A 8 -34.45 12.61 73.64
C SER A 8 -33.07 12.04 73.93
N SER A 9 -32.35 12.65 74.88
CA SER A 9 -31.08 12.14 75.41
C SER A 9 -31.33 10.88 76.23
N VAL A 10 -30.95 9.72 75.70
CA VAL A 10 -30.90 8.46 76.46
C VAL A 10 -29.44 8.04 76.58
N SER A 11 -28.99 8.07 77.83
CA SER A 11 -27.67 7.73 78.30
C SER A 11 -27.33 6.28 77.98
N VAL A 12 -26.28 6.08 77.19
CA VAL A 12 -25.72 4.76 76.90
C VAL A 12 -24.97 4.28 78.16
N THR A 13 -25.68 3.55 79.01
CA THR A 13 -25.11 2.70 80.04
C THR A 13 -25.73 1.32 79.83
N ASP A 14 -24.89 0.29 79.74
CA ASP A 14 -25.21 -1.15 79.60
C ASP A 14 -25.24 -1.77 78.18
N ALA A 15 -24.25 -1.49 77.33
CA ALA A 15 -23.90 -2.40 76.23
C ALA A 15 -22.78 -3.36 76.69
N THR A 16 -23.17 -4.57 77.07
CA THR A 16 -22.28 -5.69 77.44
C THR A 16 -21.50 -6.19 76.21
N ALA A 17 -20.20 -6.45 76.39
CA ALA A 17 -19.20 -6.78 75.36
C ALA A 17 -19.49 -8.01 74.45
N ALA A 18 -20.55 -8.76 74.71
CA ALA A 18 -20.95 -9.92 73.89
C ALA A 18 -21.66 -9.51 72.58
N ASP A 19 -22.37 -8.37 72.56
CA ASP A 19 -23.06 -7.86 71.37
C ASP A 19 -22.07 -7.31 70.32
N ALA A 20 -20.89 -6.87 70.78
CA ALA A 20 -19.87 -6.29 69.91
C ALA A 20 -19.18 -7.32 68.99
N ILE A 21 -19.16 -8.61 69.34
CA ILE A 21 -18.43 -9.62 68.55
C ILE A 21 -19.25 -10.09 67.34
N ASP A 22 -20.58 -10.14 67.44
CA ASP A 22 -21.45 -10.53 66.33
C ASP A 22 -21.52 -9.46 65.22
N VAL A 23 -21.41 -8.18 65.62
CA VAL A 23 -21.38 -7.05 64.68
C VAL A 23 -20.09 -7.01 63.84
N ILE A 24 -18.97 -7.51 64.37
CA ILE A 24 -17.66 -7.44 63.69
C ILE A 24 -17.53 -8.49 62.57
N GLU A 25 -18.22 -9.63 62.66
CA GLU A 25 -18.12 -10.69 61.65
C GLU A 25 -18.96 -10.40 60.39
N SER A 26 -20.06 -9.66 60.55
CA SER A 26 -21.00 -9.33 59.47
C SER A 26 -20.39 -8.43 58.38
N ASP A 27 -19.36 -7.65 58.71
CA ASP A 27 -18.76 -6.65 57.80
C ASP A 27 -17.42 -7.09 57.21
N ARG A 28 -17.08 -8.39 57.22
CA ARG A 28 -15.94 -8.87 56.43
C ARG A 28 -16.26 -8.65 54.95
N PRO A 29 -15.58 -7.72 54.25
CA PRO A 29 -15.85 -7.48 52.85
C PRO A 29 -15.54 -8.78 52.10
N SER A 30 -16.54 -9.25 51.35
CA SER A 30 -16.43 -10.44 50.51
C SER A 30 -15.13 -10.35 49.71
N SER A 31 -14.25 -11.35 49.85
CA SER A 31 -12.98 -11.47 49.13
C SER A 31 -13.13 -11.40 47.60
N ALA A 32 -14.37 -11.48 47.11
CA ALA A 32 -14.78 -11.20 45.75
C ALA A 32 -14.40 -9.80 45.26
N ILE A 33 -14.46 -8.75 46.11
CA ILE A 33 -14.16 -7.38 45.66
C ILE A 33 -12.65 -7.18 45.46
N ALA A 34 -11.82 -7.86 46.26
CA ALA A 34 -10.36 -7.78 46.15
C ALA A 34 -9.82 -8.49 44.90
N GLN A 35 -10.44 -9.59 44.46
CA GLN A 35 -10.03 -10.31 43.24
C GLN A 35 -10.52 -9.66 41.95
N SER A 36 -11.63 -8.90 42.01
CA SER A 36 -12.19 -8.24 40.82
C SER A 36 -11.33 -7.09 40.24
N ASN A 37 -10.36 -6.59 41.02
CA ASN A 37 -9.55 -5.41 40.67
C ASN A 37 -8.05 -5.70 40.61
N LEU A 38 -7.61 -6.96 40.54
CA LEU A 38 -6.24 -7.23 40.13
C LEU A 38 -6.13 -6.91 38.64
N PRO A 39 -5.19 -6.05 38.21
CA PRO A 39 -4.84 -5.97 36.80
C PRO A 39 -4.55 -7.38 36.32
N GLU A 40 -5.21 -7.81 35.24
CA GLU A 40 -4.92 -9.10 34.62
C GLU A 40 -3.39 -9.18 34.40
N PRO A 41 -2.73 -10.31 34.71
CA PRO A 41 -1.35 -10.50 34.35
C PRO A 41 -1.24 -10.17 32.86
N GLN A 42 -0.51 -9.11 32.54
CA GLN A 42 -0.21 -8.79 31.15
C GLN A 42 0.54 -10.01 30.65
N THR A 43 -0.16 -10.82 29.86
CA THR A 43 0.49 -11.92 29.16
C THR A 43 1.53 -11.23 28.30
N ASP A 44 2.80 -11.57 28.51
CA ASP A 44 3.87 -11.13 27.63
C ASP A 44 3.35 -11.26 26.19
N PRO A 45 3.54 -10.24 25.34
CA PRO A 45 3.02 -10.29 23.98
C PRO A 45 3.37 -11.65 23.40
N GLU A 46 2.34 -12.42 23.02
CA GLU A 46 2.49 -13.69 22.30
C GLU A 46 3.64 -13.52 21.31
N PRO A 47 4.66 -14.39 21.33
CA PRO A 47 5.79 -14.27 20.42
C PRO A 47 5.25 -14.04 19.02
N SER A 48 5.50 -12.86 18.46
CA SER A 48 5.04 -12.49 17.14
C SER A 48 5.41 -13.62 16.19
N GLU A 49 4.41 -14.23 15.55
CA GLU A 49 4.55 -15.34 14.62
C GLU A 49 5.84 -15.17 13.79
N PRO A 50 6.72 -16.18 13.71
CA PRO A 50 7.98 -16.05 13.00
C PRO A 50 7.73 -15.54 11.59
N PHE A 51 8.34 -14.39 11.27
CA PHE A 51 8.27 -13.79 9.94
C PHE A 51 8.73 -14.82 8.91
N THR A 52 7.76 -15.48 8.27
CA THR A 52 8.01 -16.45 7.21
C THR A 52 7.80 -15.72 5.90
N PRO A 53 8.88 -15.37 5.17
CA PRO A 53 8.74 -14.75 3.86
C PRO A 53 8.04 -15.76 2.94
N THR A 54 6.74 -15.56 2.75
CA THR A 54 5.94 -16.40 1.86
C THR A 54 6.09 -15.82 0.47
N ILE A 55 6.87 -16.48 -0.39
CA ILE A 55 6.96 -16.11 -1.81
C ILE A 55 5.65 -16.56 -2.46
N ASP A 56 4.74 -15.62 -2.71
CA ASP A 56 3.47 -15.92 -3.36
C ASP A 56 3.73 -16.55 -4.74
N PRO A 57 3.26 -17.78 -4.99
CA PRO A 57 3.41 -18.41 -6.30
C PRO A 57 2.80 -17.57 -7.44
N GLY A 58 1.79 -16.76 -7.11
CA GLY A 58 1.19 -15.78 -8.02
C GLY A 58 2.13 -14.64 -8.41
N ALA A 59 3.02 -14.19 -7.52
CA ALA A 59 3.99 -13.14 -7.84
C ALA A 59 5.00 -13.61 -8.88
N VAL A 60 5.47 -14.87 -8.76
CA VAL A 60 6.37 -15.49 -9.74
C VAL A 60 5.67 -15.67 -11.09
N ALA A 61 4.40 -16.05 -11.09
CA ALA A 61 3.59 -16.17 -12.31
C ALA A 61 3.35 -14.82 -13.01
N VAL A 62 3.08 -13.76 -12.25
CA VAL A 62 2.90 -12.39 -12.79
C VAL A 62 4.21 -11.85 -13.35
N LEU A 63 5.33 -12.05 -12.64
CA LEU A 63 6.66 -11.66 -13.13
C LEU A 63 7.04 -12.41 -14.41
N GLY A 64 6.81 -13.73 -14.45
CA GLY A 64 7.10 -14.54 -15.63
C GLY A 64 6.26 -14.15 -16.85
N SER A 65 4.95 -13.96 -16.68
CA SER A 65 4.06 -13.56 -17.77
C SER A 65 4.34 -12.15 -18.29
N THR A 66 4.62 -11.20 -17.39
CA THR A 66 4.99 -9.82 -17.76
C THR A 66 6.34 -9.81 -18.47
N PHE A 67 7.34 -10.54 -17.96
CA PHE A 67 8.66 -10.67 -18.60
C PHE A 67 8.57 -11.25 -20.00
N VAL A 68 7.87 -12.38 -20.19
CA VAL A 68 7.72 -13.00 -21.51
C VAL A 68 6.99 -12.08 -22.49
N THR A 69 5.96 -11.38 -22.03
CA THR A 69 5.20 -10.44 -22.86
C THR A 69 6.08 -9.27 -23.31
N ILE A 70 6.82 -8.64 -22.40
CA ILE A 70 7.71 -7.52 -22.71
C ILE A 70 8.88 -8.01 -23.56
N PHE A 71 9.50 -9.14 -23.23
CA PHE A 71 10.62 -9.71 -23.97
C PHE A 71 10.24 -10.00 -25.43
N PHE A 72 9.09 -10.63 -25.69
CA PHE A 72 8.63 -10.85 -27.07
C PHE A 72 8.29 -9.54 -27.80
N ALA A 73 7.77 -8.54 -27.08
CA ALA A 73 7.54 -7.21 -27.65
C ALA A 73 8.87 -6.48 -27.96
N GLU A 74 9.94 -6.78 -27.23
CA GLU A 74 11.21 -6.04 -27.26
C GLU A 74 12.32 -6.73 -28.08
N VAL A 75 12.31 -8.07 -28.21
CA VAL A 75 13.26 -8.85 -29.05
C VAL A 75 13.20 -8.45 -30.53
N GLY A 76 12.10 -7.81 -30.94
CA GLY A 76 11.91 -7.30 -32.30
C GLY A 76 12.07 -5.79 -32.44
N ASP A 77 12.49 -5.06 -31.40
CA ASP A 77 12.63 -3.61 -31.53
C ASP A 77 13.79 -3.29 -32.48
N LYS A 78 13.41 -3.01 -33.74
CA LYS A 78 14.30 -2.59 -34.81
C LYS A 78 15.18 -1.40 -34.38
N THR A 79 14.80 -0.65 -33.35
CA THR A 79 15.63 0.41 -32.77
C THR A 79 16.93 -0.14 -32.19
N GLN A 80 16.93 -1.32 -31.56
CA GLN A 80 18.16 -1.95 -31.04
C GLN A 80 19.12 -2.35 -32.18
N LEU A 81 18.57 -2.87 -33.28
CA LEU A 81 19.34 -3.26 -34.46
C LEU A 81 19.78 -2.04 -35.29
N ALA A 82 18.96 -0.98 -35.38
CA ALA A 82 19.29 0.27 -36.06
C ALA A 82 20.43 1.01 -35.36
N VAL A 83 20.41 1.06 -34.01
CA VAL A 83 21.52 1.62 -33.23
C VAL A 83 22.79 0.77 -33.39
N LEU A 84 22.66 -0.56 -33.41
CA LEU A 84 23.78 -1.46 -33.63
C LEU A 84 24.39 -1.29 -35.03
N LEU A 85 23.56 -1.26 -36.09
CA LEU A 85 24.01 -1.07 -37.47
C LEU A 85 24.63 0.31 -37.68
N MET A 86 24.01 1.37 -37.17
CA MET A 86 24.56 2.73 -37.28
C MET A 86 25.92 2.81 -36.56
N SER A 87 26.07 2.15 -35.40
CA SER A 87 27.33 2.07 -34.65
C SER A 87 28.39 1.21 -35.37
N ALA A 88 27.97 0.13 -36.03
CA ALA A 88 28.84 -0.81 -36.73
C ALA A 88 29.33 -0.31 -38.10
N GLU A 89 28.54 0.52 -38.79
CA GLU A 89 28.87 1.06 -40.12
C GLU A 89 29.76 2.31 -40.07
N SER A 90 30.01 2.86 -38.88
CA SER A 90 30.83 4.05 -38.70
C SER A 90 32.26 3.76 -38.27
N GLU A 91 33.22 4.39 -38.94
CA GLU A 91 34.65 4.35 -38.62
C GLU A 91 34.98 4.90 -37.21
N LYS A 92 34.01 5.58 -36.56
CA LYS A 92 34.09 6.16 -35.21
C LYS A 92 32.82 5.84 -34.39
N PRO A 93 32.70 4.64 -33.77
CA PRO A 93 31.49 4.19 -33.08
C PRO A 93 31.04 5.11 -31.94
N TRP A 94 31.98 5.78 -31.27
CA TRP A 94 31.67 6.75 -30.20
C TRP A 94 30.91 7.99 -30.67
N VAL A 95 31.15 8.45 -31.90
CA VAL A 95 30.48 9.65 -32.45
C VAL A 95 29.03 9.32 -32.82
N VAL A 96 28.78 8.14 -33.37
CA VAL A 96 27.43 7.67 -33.65
C VAL A 96 26.64 7.44 -32.38
N PHE A 97 27.23 6.80 -31.39
CA PHE A 97 26.59 6.61 -30.09
C PHE A 97 26.18 7.95 -29.48
N ALA A 98 27.09 8.93 -29.47
CA ALA A 98 26.78 10.27 -29.00
C ALA A 98 25.68 10.96 -29.84
N GLY A 99 25.70 10.80 -31.16
CA GLY A 99 24.68 11.33 -32.06
C GLY A 99 23.29 10.72 -31.81
N ALA A 100 23.22 9.39 -31.70
CA ALA A 100 21.98 8.66 -31.39
C ALA A 100 21.45 9.00 -30.00
N ALA A 101 22.33 9.10 -28.99
CA ALA A 101 21.95 9.53 -27.64
C ALA A 101 21.40 10.97 -27.62
N CYS A 102 22.06 11.91 -28.30
CA CYS A 102 21.57 13.27 -28.43
C CYS A 102 20.24 13.34 -29.18
N ALA A 103 20.08 12.58 -30.27
CA ALA A 103 18.83 12.50 -31.02
C ALA A 103 17.69 11.93 -30.17
N LEU A 104 17.96 10.91 -29.34
CA LEU A 104 17.00 10.34 -28.43
C LEU A 104 16.55 11.37 -27.38
N ILE A 105 17.50 12.06 -26.73
CA ILE A 105 17.19 13.11 -25.75
C ILE A 105 16.35 14.21 -26.38
N ALA A 106 16.74 14.71 -27.55
CA ALA A 106 16.01 15.75 -28.27
C ALA A 106 14.59 15.29 -28.64
N THR A 107 14.44 14.08 -29.14
CA THR A 107 13.15 13.48 -29.50
C THR A 107 12.27 13.29 -28.27
N SER A 108 12.81 12.79 -27.16
CA SER A 108 12.09 12.64 -25.90
C SER A 108 11.62 14.00 -25.36
N LEU A 109 12.48 15.03 -25.41
CA LEU A 109 12.10 16.37 -24.96
C LEU A 109 10.97 16.96 -25.80
N LEU A 110 11.05 16.83 -27.13
CA LEU A 110 9.98 17.22 -28.05
C LEU A 110 8.69 16.43 -27.78
N GLY A 111 8.80 15.12 -27.58
CA GLY A 111 7.66 14.25 -27.27
C GLY A 111 6.96 14.62 -25.98
N VAL A 112 7.71 14.93 -24.91
CA VAL A 112 7.14 15.39 -23.63
C VAL A 112 6.48 16.76 -23.78
N MET A 113 7.10 17.69 -24.50
CA MET A 113 6.53 19.02 -24.72
C MET A 113 5.23 18.94 -25.53
N LEU A 114 5.22 18.14 -26.59
CA LEU A 114 4.04 17.91 -27.43
C LEU A 114 2.95 17.14 -26.68
N GLY A 115 3.32 16.10 -25.93
CA GLY A 115 2.39 15.31 -25.12
C GLY A 115 1.74 16.14 -24.01
N LYS A 116 2.52 17.00 -23.35
CA LYS A 116 2.00 17.93 -22.33
C LYS A 116 1.04 18.96 -22.96
N TRP A 117 1.38 19.51 -24.12
CA TRP A 117 0.49 20.42 -24.86
C TRP A 117 -0.81 19.70 -25.26
N LEU A 118 -0.71 18.50 -25.81
CA LEU A 118 -1.85 17.70 -26.25
C LEU A 118 -2.76 17.31 -25.07
N SER A 119 -2.18 16.94 -23.93
CA SER A 119 -2.91 16.59 -22.71
C SER A 119 -3.69 17.76 -22.11
N THR A 120 -3.27 19.01 -22.35
CA THR A 120 -4.02 20.19 -21.88
C THR A 120 -5.20 20.57 -22.78
N ARG A 121 -5.20 20.13 -24.04
CA ARG A 121 -6.21 20.48 -25.04
C ARG A 121 -7.20 19.36 -25.33
N VAL A 122 -6.83 18.11 -25.11
CA VAL A 122 -7.57 16.94 -25.58
C VAL A 122 -8.01 16.05 -24.41
N SER A 123 -9.28 15.66 -24.40
CA SER A 123 -9.82 14.73 -23.39
C SER A 123 -9.15 13.35 -23.48
N PRO A 124 -8.84 12.68 -22.36
CA PRO A 124 -8.14 11.39 -22.33
C PRO A 124 -8.76 10.33 -23.25
N LYS A 125 -10.09 10.30 -23.34
CA LYS A 125 -10.84 9.36 -24.19
C LYS A 125 -10.56 9.56 -25.68
N THR A 126 -10.39 10.81 -26.11
CA THR A 126 -10.07 11.13 -27.51
C THR A 126 -8.62 10.74 -27.83
N LEU A 127 -7.72 10.93 -26.87
CA LEU A 127 -6.31 10.56 -27.03
C LEU A 127 -6.14 9.05 -27.18
N GLU A 128 -6.79 8.26 -26.31
CA GLU A 128 -6.77 6.79 -26.37
C GLU A 128 -7.37 6.27 -27.70
N ARG A 129 -8.51 6.82 -28.12
CA ARG A 129 -9.14 6.44 -29.39
C ARG A 129 -8.28 6.81 -30.59
N SER A 130 -7.62 7.97 -30.56
CA SER A 130 -6.72 8.40 -31.63
C SER A 130 -5.48 7.52 -31.72
N ALA A 131 -4.89 7.14 -30.58
CA ALA A 131 -3.74 6.24 -30.54
C ALA A 131 -4.09 4.87 -31.12
N ALA A 132 -5.25 4.31 -30.75
CA ALA A 132 -5.73 3.05 -31.30
C ALA A 132 -5.94 3.10 -32.82
N VAL A 133 -6.54 4.17 -33.34
CA VAL A 133 -6.77 4.35 -34.79
C VAL A 133 -5.45 4.48 -35.56
N VAL A 134 -4.52 5.30 -35.07
CA VAL A 134 -3.21 5.49 -35.71
C VAL A 134 -2.41 4.19 -35.69
N LEU A 135 -2.44 3.46 -34.57
CA LEU A 135 -1.73 2.19 -34.44
C LEU A 135 -2.32 1.11 -35.35
N LEU A 136 -3.65 1.02 -35.45
CA LEU A 136 -4.33 0.14 -36.40
C LEU A 136 -3.95 0.50 -37.84
N PHE A 137 -3.96 1.79 -38.18
CA PHE A 137 -3.59 2.26 -39.51
C PHE A 137 -2.16 1.85 -39.90
N ILE A 138 -1.18 2.12 -39.03
CA ILE A 138 0.22 1.74 -39.25
C ILE A 138 0.36 0.22 -39.40
N SER A 139 -0.35 -0.55 -38.56
CA SER A 139 -0.36 -2.01 -38.63
C SER A 139 -0.93 -2.51 -39.96
N ALA A 140 -2.02 -1.92 -40.44
CA ALA A 140 -2.63 -2.28 -41.72
C ALA A 140 -1.71 -1.93 -42.90
N THR A 141 -1.05 -0.77 -42.87
CA THR A 141 -0.09 -0.38 -43.93
C THR A 141 1.11 -1.34 -43.96
N LEU A 142 1.67 -1.71 -42.80
CA LEU A 142 2.77 -2.67 -42.75
C LEU A 142 2.37 -4.07 -43.21
N LEU A 143 1.15 -4.49 -42.88
CA LEU A 143 0.63 -5.78 -43.33
C LEU A 143 0.44 -5.80 -44.85
N TRP A 144 -0.01 -4.68 -45.43
CA TRP A 144 -0.15 -4.53 -46.88
C TRP A 144 1.21 -4.57 -47.60
N ASP A 145 2.20 -3.81 -47.10
CA ASP A 145 3.58 -3.79 -47.62
C ASP A 145 4.31 -5.13 -47.48
N VAL A 146 3.90 -5.97 -46.53
CA VAL A 146 4.42 -7.34 -46.39
C VAL A 146 3.77 -8.30 -47.39
N LEU A 147 2.51 -8.07 -47.75
CA LEU A 147 1.72 -8.98 -48.58
C LEU A 147 1.88 -8.73 -50.08
N HIS A 148 2.31 -7.52 -50.48
CA HIS A 148 2.59 -7.11 -51.86
C HIS A 148 4.07 -6.77 -52.05
#